data_AF-A0A078AMU6-F1
#
_entry.id   AF-A0A078AMU6-F1
#
_cell.length_a   1.000
_cell.length_b   1.000
_cell.length_c   1.000
_cell.angle_alpha   90.00
_cell.angle_beta   90.00
_cell.angle_gamma   90.00
#
_symmetry.space_group_name_H-M   'P 1'
#
loop_
_entity.id
_entity.type
_entity.pdbx_description
1 polymer ?
#
loop_
_entity_poly.entity_id
_entity_poly.type
_entity_poly.pdbx_seq_one_letter_code
_entity_poly.pdbx_strand_id
1 'polypeptide(L)'
;MTTNGSLLLKKIDKLKEAGLNQVNISLDTLVESKNQFITRRTGGFSQTLKVFQVNFIKKQVRFIEFMPFDQNDWSKKKLLPYFEIRKQIENKYNLIRNVDQSTSTSKTFRIQGFKGTVGFISSMSDNFCGGCNRMRITADGNLKICLFDNREINLREMIDTGYSDQQILDEVENHLMKKHFSHGGVDSILQRENRSMIRIGG
;
A
#
# COMPACT_ATOMS: atom_id res chain seq x y z
N MET A 1 -6.80 6.79 5.56
CA MET A 1 -6.51 7.36 4.22
C MET A 1 -5.04 7.22 3.88
N THR A 2 -4.65 7.03 2.62
CA THR A 2 -3.24 7.09 2.16
C THR A 2 -3.05 8.31 1.24
N THR A 3 -1.93 9.02 1.35
CA THR A 3 -1.65 10.23 0.54
C THR A 3 -0.14 10.48 0.44
N ASN A 4 0.30 11.24 -0.57
CA ASN A 4 1.69 11.74 -0.63
C ASN A 4 1.96 12.91 0.34
N GLY A 5 0.94 13.40 1.05
CA GLY A 5 1.06 14.42 2.10
C GLY A 5 1.11 15.88 1.61
N SER A 6 1.37 16.13 0.32
CA SER A 6 1.62 17.48 -0.22
C SER A 6 0.47 18.49 0.00
N LEU A 7 -0.78 18.00 0.04
CA LEU A 7 -1.98 18.80 0.28
C LEU A 7 -2.60 18.57 1.67
N LEU A 8 -2.01 17.70 2.49
CA LEU A 8 -2.67 17.24 3.72
C LEU A 8 -2.88 18.39 4.70
N LEU A 9 -1.88 19.25 4.90
CA LEU A 9 -1.99 20.37 5.85
C LEU A 9 -3.10 21.37 5.49
N LYS A 10 -3.45 21.49 4.20
CA LYS A 10 -4.57 22.34 3.75
C LYS A 10 -5.94 21.72 4.00
N LYS A 11 -6.01 20.40 4.22
CA LYS A 11 -7.26 19.63 4.29
C LYS A 11 -7.47 18.92 5.64
N ILE A 12 -6.45 18.86 6.48
CA ILE A 12 -6.43 17.98 7.66
C ILE A 12 -7.56 18.28 8.64
N ASP A 13 -7.91 19.56 8.84
CA ASP A 13 -8.96 19.95 9.80
C ASP A 13 -10.34 19.51 9.30
N LYS A 14 -10.67 19.80 8.03
CA LYS A 14 -11.90 19.29 7.39
C LYS A 14 -11.98 17.77 7.38
N LEU A 15 -10.85 17.09 7.16
CA LEU A 15 -10.79 15.64 7.19
C LEU A 15 -11.04 15.09 8.61
N LYS A 16 -10.50 15.75 9.64
CA LYS A 16 -10.76 15.39 11.04
C LYS A 16 -12.22 15.62 11.42
N GLU A 17 -12.81 16.74 11.01
CA GLU A 17 -14.24 17.04 11.19
C GLU A 17 -15.12 15.96 10.55
N ALA A 18 -14.72 15.44 9.39
CA ALA A 18 -15.37 14.31 8.71
C ALA A 18 -15.08 12.93 9.33
N GLY A 19 -14.32 12.86 10.43
CA GLY A 19 -14.04 11.62 11.18
C GLY A 19 -12.74 10.89 10.80
N LEU A 20 -11.86 11.49 10.00
CA LEU A 20 -10.56 10.87 9.68
C LEU A 20 -9.66 10.81 10.91
N ASN A 21 -9.33 9.59 11.35
CA ASN A 21 -8.47 9.34 12.52
C ASN A 21 -7.09 8.71 12.17
N GLN A 22 -6.89 8.29 10.92
CA GLN A 22 -5.65 7.65 10.48
C GLN A 22 -5.23 8.06 9.07
N VAL A 23 -3.95 8.41 8.92
CA VAL A 23 -3.31 8.71 7.64
C VAL A 23 -2.03 7.91 7.45
N ASN A 24 -1.83 7.37 6.25
CA ASN A 24 -0.56 6.83 5.78
C ASN A 24 0.05 7.83 4.78
N ILE A 25 1.31 8.19 4.99
CA ILE A 25 2.03 9.12 4.11
C ILE A 25 3.02 8.33 3.27
N SER A 26 2.85 8.35 1.95
CA SER A 26 3.80 7.76 1.01
C SER A 26 4.97 8.71 0.79
N LEU A 27 6.18 8.28 1.15
CA LEU A 27 7.41 9.05 0.98
C LEU A 27 8.58 8.10 0.72
N ASP A 28 9.14 8.15 -0.49
CA ASP A 28 10.15 7.18 -0.94
C ASP A 28 11.59 7.56 -0.56
N THR A 29 11.81 8.80 -0.12
CA THR A 29 13.13 9.29 0.28
C THR A 29 13.03 10.51 1.18
N LEU A 30 14.00 10.67 2.08
CA LEU A 30 14.20 11.87 2.90
C LEU A 30 15.19 12.86 2.28
N VAL A 31 15.63 12.63 1.04
CA VAL A 31 16.54 13.51 0.30
C VAL A 31 15.73 14.27 -0.75
N GLU A 32 15.69 15.60 -0.67
CA GLU A 32 14.83 16.44 -1.50
C GLU A 32 15.08 16.25 -3.00
N SER A 33 16.35 16.33 -3.45
CA SER A 33 16.71 16.16 -4.86
C SER A 33 16.28 14.80 -5.41
N LYS A 34 16.43 13.73 -4.62
CA LYS A 34 15.97 12.39 -4.97
C LYS A 34 14.43 12.32 -5.00
N ASN A 35 13.74 13.02 -4.11
CA ASN A 35 12.28 13.09 -4.13
C ASN A 35 11.77 13.78 -5.41
N GLN A 36 12.39 14.89 -5.80
CA GLN A 36 12.05 15.60 -7.03
C GLN A 36 12.30 14.72 -8.27
N PHE A 37 13.40 13.98 -8.29
CA PHE A 37 13.70 13.01 -9.35
C PHE A 37 12.63 11.91 -9.45
N ILE A 38 12.26 11.29 -8.32
CA ILE A 38 11.26 10.21 -8.27
C ILE A 38 9.87 10.72 -8.66
N THR A 39 9.43 11.82 -8.05
CA THR A 39 8.06 12.33 -8.22
C THR A 39 7.88 13.14 -9.50
N ARG A 40 8.97 13.55 -10.15
CA ARG A 40 8.99 14.47 -11.30
C ARG A 40 8.28 15.80 -11.00
N ARG A 41 8.29 16.23 -9.74
CA ARG A 41 7.60 17.43 -9.24
C ARG A 41 8.48 18.19 -8.25
N THR A 42 8.35 19.50 -8.22
CA THR A 42 9.04 20.39 -7.27
C THR A 42 8.08 20.91 -6.19
N GLY A 43 8.61 21.38 -5.06
CA GLY A 43 7.85 22.07 -4.00
C GLY A 43 6.95 21.21 -3.10
N GLY A 44 6.67 19.95 -3.45
CA GLY A 44 5.85 19.05 -2.62
C GLY A 44 6.57 18.50 -1.37
N PHE A 45 7.89 18.33 -1.45
CA PHE A 45 8.70 17.67 -0.41
C PHE A 45 8.63 18.39 0.94
N SER A 46 8.85 19.70 0.96
CA SER A 46 8.82 20.51 2.18
C SER A 46 7.46 20.46 2.87
N GLN A 47 6.37 20.42 2.11
CA GLN A 47 5.02 20.31 2.66
C GLN A 47 4.77 18.93 3.27
N THR A 48 5.21 17.85 2.60
CA THR A 48 5.12 16.50 3.14
C THR A 48 5.90 16.36 4.44
N LEU A 49 7.11 16.94 4.55
CA LEU A 49 7.88 16.87 5.79
C LEU A 49 7.22 17.60 6.97
N LYS A 50 6.54 18.73 6.72
CA LYS A 50 5.79 19.45 7.77
C LYS A 50 4.67 18.59 8.38
N VAL A 51 4.15 17.58 7.66
CA VAL A 51 3.18 16.62 8.22
C VAL A 51 3.77 15.90 9.44
N PHE A 52 5.08 15.65 9.50
CA PHE A 52 5.70 14.97 10.65
C PHE A 52 5.74 15.83 11.93
N GLN A 53 5.54 17.15 11.81
CA GLN A 53 5.42 18.08 12.91
C GLN A 53 4.01 18.07 13.53
N VAL A 54 3.02 17.51 12.83
CA VAL A 54 1.68 17.32 13.39
C VAL A 54 1.74 16.31 14.54
N ASN A 55 1.01 16.61 15.61
CA ASN A 55 0.97 15.78 16.82
C ASN A 55 0.12 14.52 16.61
N PHE A 56 0.67 13.53 15.90
CA PHE A 56 0.10 12.20 15.81
C PHE A 56 0.45 11.36 17.03
N ILE A 57 -0.56 10.78 17.68
CA ILE A 57 -0.43 9.93 18.88
C ILE A 57 0.48 8.72 18.61
N LYS A 58 0.36 8.11 17.43
CA LYS A 58 1.14 6.94 17.02
C LYS A 58 1.87 7.23 15.72
N LYS A 59 3.18 6.96 15.72
CA LYS A 59 4.05 7.08 14.55
C LYS A 59 4.62 5.72 14.18
N GLN A 60 4.51 5.38 12.92
CA GLN A 60 5.07 4.15 12.36
C GLN A 60 5.67 4.44 11.00
N VAL A 61 6.90 3.98 10.79
CA VAL A 61 7.54 3.97 9.47
C VAL A 61 7.41 2.56 8.91
N ARG A 62 7.00 2.43 7.65
CA ARG A 62 6.87 1.13 6.98
C ARG A 62 7.73 1.10 5.72
N PHE A 63 8.60 0.10 5.62
CA PHE A 63 9.31 -0.22 4.40
C PHE A 63 8.48 -1.20 3.59
N ILE A 64 8.35 -0.95 2.30
CA ILE A 64 7.56 -1.77 1.37
C ILE A 64 8.51 -2.30 0.31
N GLU A 65 8.46 -3.60 0.03
CA GLU A 65 9.22 -4.16 -1.08
C GLU A 65 8.71 -3.62 -2.41
N PHE A 66 9.65 -3.30 -3.30
CA PHE A 66 9.30 -2.79 -4.60
C PHE A 66 8.62 -3.88 -5.43
N MET A 67 7.39 -3.61 -5.86
CA MET A 67 6.50 -4.57 -6.54
C MET A 67 6.56 -4.41 -8.07
N PRO A 68 6.45 -5.51 -8.84
CA PRO A 68 6.47 -5.47 -10.30
C PRO A 68 5.10 -5.03 -10.86
N PHE A 69 4.86 -3.72 -10.94
CA PHE A 69 3.68 -3.15 -11.59
C PHE A 69 4.05 -2.63 -12.98
N ASP A 70 3.07 -2.62 -13.88
CA ASP A 70 3.24 -2.07 -15.21
C ASP A 70 3.70 -0.61 -15.15
N GLN A 71 4.69 -0.30 -15.99
CA GLN A 71 5.25 1.05 -16.21
C GLN A 71 6.01 1.65 -15.01
N ASN A 72 6.47 0.84 -14.06
CA ASN A 72 7.28 1.31 -12.93
C ASN A 72 8.79 0.96 -13.02
N ASP A 73 9.26 0.43 -14.15
CA ASP A 73 10.67 0.07 -14.39
C ASP A 73 11.21 -0.91 -13.33
N TRP A 74 10.39 -1.86 -12.91
CA TRP A 74 10.79 -2.90 -11.96
C TRP A 74 11.80 -3.87 -12.57
N SER A 75 12.77 -4.31 -11.76
CA SER A 75 13.65 -5.44 -12.07
C SER A 75 14.09 -6.14 -10.80
N LYS A 76 14.49 -7.41 -10.91
CA LYS A 76 15.03 -8.20 -9.77
C LYS A 76 16.19 -7.47 -9.06
N LYS A 77 16.99 -6.69 -9.79
CA LYS A 77 18.11 -5.89 -9.24
C LYS A 77 17.66 -4.74 -8.33
N LYS A 78 16.42 -4.27 -8.47
CA LYS A 78 15.84 -3.18 -7.67
C LYS A 78 15.05 -3.70 -6.46
N LEU A 79 14.89 -5.02 -6.33
CA LEU A 79 14.26 -5.63 -5.17
C LEU A 79 15.27 -5.70 -4.03
N LEU A 80 14.96 -5.04 -2.93
CA LEU A 80 15.68 -5.20 -1.66
C LEU A 80 14.78 -6.00 -0.71
N PRO A 81 15.06 -7.29 -0.46
CA PRO A 81 14.21 -8.14 0.37
C PRO A 81 14.09 -7.63 1.80
N TYR A 82 12.95 -7.90 2.45
CA TYR A 82 12.65 -7.41 3.78
C TYR A 82 13.72 -7.80 4.81
N PHE A 83 14.27 -9.02 4.71
CA PHE A 83 15.27 -9.51 5.64
C PHE A 83 16.59 -8.75 5.55
N GLU A 84 16.94 -8.22 4.37
CA GLU A 84 18.12 -7.37 4.19
C GLU A 84 17.88 -5.98 4.78
N ILE A 85 16.71 -5.37 4.51
CA ILE A 85 16.33 -4.08 5.12
C ILE A 85 16.34 -4.22 6.65
N ARG A 86 15.74 -5.29 7.17
CA ARG A 86 15.71 -5.59 8.60
C ARG A 86 17.13 -5.70 9.17
N LYS A 87 18.00 -6.49 8.53
CA LYS A 87 19.40 -6.68 8.96
C LYS A 87 20.17 -5.36 9.00
N GLN A 88 19.98 -4.48 8.02
CA GLN A 88 20.63 -3.16 8.02
C GLN A 88 20.22 -2.30 9.22
N ILE A 89 18.95 -2.36 9.64
CA ILE A 89 18.47 -1.63 10.81
C ILE A 89 18.97 -2.32 12.10
N GLU A 90 18.97 -3.66 12.15
CA GLU A 90 19.47 -4.46 13.28
C GLU A 90 20.96 -4.23 13.57
N ASN A 91 21.76 -3.90 12.55
CA ASN A 91 23.17 -3.54 12.74
C ASN A 91 23.37 -2.25 13.57
N LYS A 92 22.34 -1.40 13.70
CA LYS A 92 22.41 -0.13 14.42
C LYS A 92 21.47 -0.06 15.63
N TYR A 93 20.39 -0.83 15.63
CA TYR A 93 19.33 -0.73 16.62
C TYR A 93 18.84 -2.12 17.04
N ASN A 94 18.42 -2.25 18.31
CA ASN A 94 17.79 -3.46 18.81
C ASN A 94 16.29 -3.51 18.43
N LEU A 95 15.91 -4.44 17.56
CA LEU A 95 14.52 -4.64 17.12
C LEU A 95 13.85 -5.74 17.92
N ILE A 96 12.67 -5.44 18.47
CA ILE A 96 11.82 -6.38 19.20
C ILE A 96 10.55 -6.63 18.40
N ARG A 97 10.33 -7.87 17.96
CA ARG A 97 9.14 -8.24 17.17
C ARG A 97 7.86 -8.09 17.99
N ASN A 98 6.83 -7.50 17.40
CA ASN A 98 5.49 -7.48 17.98
C ASN A 98 4.68 -8.69 17.50
N VAL A 99 3.66 -9.05 18.29
CA VAL A 99 2.60 -9.95 17.85
C VAL A 99 1.67 -9.18 16.90
N ASP A 100 1.64 -9.61 15.65
CA ASP A 100 0.77 -9.04 14.63
C ASP A 100 -0.48 -9.93 14.45
N GLN A 101 -1.60 -9.34 14.03
CA GLN A 101 -2.79 -10.11 13.65
C GLN A 101 -2.51 -10.96 12.39
N SER A 102 -3.22 -12.08 12.22
CA SER A 102 -3.06 -12.97 11.07
C SER A 102 -3.34 -12.30 9.72
N THR A 103 -4.23 -11.30 9.69
CA THR A 103 -4.57 -10.50 8.51
C THR A 103 -3.68 -9.26 8.32
N SER A 104 -2.71 -9.04 9.23
CA SER A 104 -1.76 -7.94 9.11
C SER A 104 -0.83 -8.17 7.93
N THR A 105 -0.67 -7.14 7.10
CA THR A 105 0.23 -7.21 5.95
C THR A 105 1.59 -6.60 6.21
N SER A 106 1.85 -6.26 7.47
CA SER A 106 3.10 -5.70 7.89
C SER A 106 3.58 -6.41 9.13
N LYS A 107 4.86 -6.80 9.11
CA LYS A 107 5.58 -7.35 10.24
C LYS A 107 6.11 -6.20 11.06
N THR A 108 5.62 -6.01 12.29
CA THR A 108 5.94 -4.79 13.07
C THR A 108 6.92 -5.06 14.21
N PHE A 109 7.84 -4.11 14.42
CA PHE A 109 8.88 -4.17 15.42
C PHE A 109 8.93 -2.86 16.22
N ARG A 110 9.21 -2.98 17.52
CA ARG A 110 9.59 -1.85 18.38
C ARG A 110 11.11 -1.72 18.40
N ILE A 111 11.59 -0.49 18.54
CA ILE A 111 13.01 -0.20 18.76
C ILE A 111 13.15 0.37 20.17
N GLN A 112 14.04 -0.19 20.97
CA GLN A 112 14.27 0.25 22.35
C GLN A 112 14.69 1.73 22.39
N GLY A 113 14.05 2.52 23.25
CA GLY A 113 14.30 3.96 23.39
C GLY A 113 13.52 4.86 22.41
N PHE A 114 12.79 4.30 21.45
CA PHE A 114 11.99 5.07 20.49
C PHE A 114 10.48 4.96 20.77
N LYS A 115 9.75 6.05 20.52
CA LYS A 115 8.28 6.11 20.71
C LYS A 115 7.47 5.44 19.58
N GLY A 116 8.08 5.22 18.42
CA GLY A 116 7.43 4.69 17.23
C GLY A 116 7.75 3.23 16.96
N THR A 117 7.14 2.69 15.89
CA THR A 117 7.46 1.34 15.38
C THR A 117 8.01 1.39 13.96
N VAL A 118 8.74 0.35 13.61
CA VAL A 118 9.11 0.05 12.22
C VAL A 118 8.28 -1.13 11.74
N GLY A 119 7.79 -1.06 10.50
CA GLY A 119 7.05 -2.14 9.86
C GLY A 119 7.70 -2.54 8.54
N PHE A 120 7.57 -3.79 8.17
CA PHE A 120 8.01 -4.30 6.87
C PHE A 120 6.82 -4.91 6.15
N ILE A 121 6.56 -4.47 4.92
CA ILE A 121 5.58 -5.05 4.00
C ILE A 121 6.36 -5.87 2.97
N SER A 122 6.50 -7.16 3.27
CA SER A 122 7.28 -8.13 2.49
C SER A 122 6.45 -8.74 1.36
N SER A 123 5.95 -7.90 0.46
CA SER A 123 5.00 -8.32 -0.59
C SER A 123 5.55 -9.37 -1.57
N MET A 124 6.88 -9.50 -1.69
CA MET A 124 7.55 -10.38 -2.66
C MET A 124 8.31 -11.50 -1.99
N SER A 125 9.20 -11.20 -1.03
CA SER A 125 10.12 -12.20 -0.46
C SER A 125 9.47 -13.11 0.59
N ASP A 126 8.42 -12.63 1.26
CA ASP A 126 7.72 -13.35 2.33
C ASP A 126 6.27 -12.84 2.41
N ASN A 127 5.51 -13.16 1.37
CA ASN A 127 4.18 -12.60 1.10
C ASN A 127 3.16 -12.96 2.20
N PHE A 128 2.08 -12.17 2.27
CA PHE A 128 1.02 -12.30 3.28
C PHE A 128 -0.32 -12.73 2.66
N CYS A 129 -0.30 -13.39 1.50
CA CYS A 129 -1.52 -13.66 0.75
C CYS A 129 -2.51 -14.58 1.48
N GLY A 130 -1.99 -15.58 2.23
CA GLY A 130 -2.83 -16.54 2.96
C GLY A 130 -3.77 -15.91 4.01
N GLY A 131 -3.44 -14.71 4.51
CA GLY A 131 -4.29 -13.93 5.42
C GLY A 131 -4.96 -12.72 4.76
N CYS A 132 -4.89 -12.57 3.43
CA CYS A 132 -5.30 -11.34 2.75
C CYS A 132 -6.83 -11.23 2.59
N ASN A 133 -7.44 -10.31 3.35
CA ASN A 133 -8.87 -10.02 3.32
C ASN A 133 -9.24 -8.76 2.51
N ARG A 134 -8.41 -8.35 1.54
CA ARG A 134 -8.63 -7.10 0.78
C ARG A 134 -9.32 -7.33 -0.55
N MET A 135 -10.20 -6.38 -0.87
CA MET A 135 -10.73 -6.09 -2.19
C MET A 135 -10.52 -4.61 -2.49
N ARG A 136 -10.68 -4.22 -3.76
CA ARG A 136 -10.40 -2.86 -4.19
C ARG A 136 -11.34 -2.41 -5.29
N ILE A 137 -11.93 -1.24 -5.13
CA ILE A 137 -12.65 -0.55 -6.19
C ILE A 137 -11.69 0.46 -6.83
N THR A 138 -11.54 0.41 -8.14
CA THR A 138 -10.73 1.34 -8.93
C THR A 138 -11.49 2.65 -9.16
N ALA A 139 -10.79 3.71 -9.58
CA ALA A 139 -11.40 5.02 -9.80
C ALA A 139 -12.44 5.05 -10.94
N ASP A 140 -12.32 4.12 -11.90
CA ASP A 140 -13.29 3.92 -12.98
C ASP A 140 -14.42 2.94 -12.61
N GLY A 141 -14.49 2.47 -11.35
CA GLY A 141 -15.62 1.70 -10.83
C GLY A 141 -15.52 0.19 -10.96
N ASN A 142 -14.33 -0.35 -11.25
CA ASN A 142 -14.12 -1.80 -11.33
C ASN A 142 -13.71 -2.38 -9.97
N LEU A 143 -14.19 -3.56 -9.63
CA LEU A 143 -13.76 -4.33 -8.46
C LEU A 143 -12.61 -5.27 -8.82
N LYS A 144 -11.55 -5.25 -8.00
CA LYS A 144 -10.43 -6.18 -8.02
C LYS A 144 -10.33 -6.92 -6.69
N ILE A 145 -10.07 -8.22 -6.75
CA ILE A 145 -9.91 -9.09 -5.57
C ILE A 145 -8.44 -9.29 -5.15
N CYS A 146 -7.51 -8.90 -6.02
CA CYS A 146 -6.07 -8.91 -5.78
C CYS A 146 -5.40 -7.78 -6.57
N LEU A 147 -4.28 -7.26 -6.06
CA LEU A 147 -3.49 -6.24 -6.75
C LEU A 147 -2.84 -6.77 -8.04
N PHE A 148 -2.52 -8.06 -8.09
CA PHE A 148 -1.83 -8.72 -9.21
C PHE A 148 -2.72 -9.65 -10.04
N ASP A 149 -4.03 -9.61 -9.80
CA ASP A 149 -5.00 -10.28 -10.65
C ASP A 149 -5.54 -9.26 -11.65
N ASN A 150 -5.55 -9.60 -12.93
CA ASN A 150 -6.02 -8.72 -13.99
C ASN A 150 -7.53 -8.86 -14.23
N ARG A 151 -8.18 -9.87 -13.63
CA ARG A 151 -9.63 -10.04 -13.66
C ARG A 151 -10.29 -8.98 -12.79
N GLU A 152 -11.35 -8.39 -13.31
CA GLU A 152 -12.14 -7.35 -12.65
C GLU A 152 -13.61 -7.51 -13.04
N ILE A 153 -14.51 -6.92 -12.25
CA ILE A 153 -15.93 -6.74 -12.63
C ILE A 153 -16.30 -5.25 -12.57
N ASN A 154 -17.15 -4.80 -13.48
CA ASN A 154 -17.53 -3.39 -13.59
C ASN A 154 -18.75 -3.09 -12.71
N LEU A 155 -18.52 -2.73 -11.44
CA LEU A 155 -19.60 -2.40 -10.51
C LEU A 155 -20.38 -1.16 -10.93
N ARG A 156 -19.71 -0.19 -11.56
CA ARG A 156 -20.36 1.03 -12.03
C ARG A 156 -21.40 0.72 -13.10
N GLU A 157 -21.06 -0.09 -14.09
CA GLU A 157 -21.99 -0.48 -15.15
C GLU A 157 -23.18 -1.27 -14.60
N MET A 158 -22.98 -2.16 -13.63
CA MET A 158 -24.08 -2.88 -12.97
C MET A 158 -25.06 -1.92 -12.29
N ILE A 159 -24.54 -0.92 -11.57
CA ILE A 159 -25.37 0.12 -10.93
C ILE A 159 -26.08 0.96 -12.00
N ASP A 160 -25.35 1.41 -13.02
CA ASP A 160 -25.89 2.28 -14.09
C ASP A 160 -26.97 1.56 -14.93
N THR A 161 -26.90 0.23 -15.04
CA THR A 161 -27.88 -0.61 -15.76
C THR A 161 -29.02 -1.13 -14.89
N GLY A 162 -29.04 -0.77 -13.59
CA GLY A 162 -30.17 -1.05 -12.70
C GLY A 162 -30.17 -2.45 -12.08
N TYR A 163 -29.00 -3.09 -11.93
CA TYR A 163 -28.90 -4.32 -11.15
C TYR A 163 -29.38 -4.08 -9.72
N SER A 164 -30.11 -5.04 -9.15
CA SER A 164 -30.46 -5.04 -7.73
C SER A 164 -29.26 -5.35 -6.84
N ASP A 165 -29.32 -4.94 -5.57
CA ASP A 165 -28.27 -5.23 -4.58
C ASP A 165 -27.94 -6.73 -4.51
N GLN A 166 -28.95 -7.60 -4.60
CA GLN A 166 -28.73 -9.05 -4.58
C GLN A 166 -27.94 -9.53 -5.80
N GLN A 167 -28.27 -9.04 -6.99
CA GLN A 167 -27.54 -9.41 -8.21
C GLN A 167 -26.08 -8.92 -8.17
N ILE A 168 -25.84 -7.73 -7.60
CA ILE A 168 -24.48 -7.22 -7.40
C ILE A 168 -23.72 -8.09 -6.39
N LEU A 169 -24.36 -8.45 -5.27
CA LEU A 169 -23.78 -9.34 -4.26
C LEU A 169 -23.39 -10.69 -4.86
N ASP A 170 -24.29 -11.32 -5.63
CA ASP A 170 -24.03 -12.60 -6.27
C ASP A 170 -22.80 -12.54 -7.21
N GLU A 171 -22.66 -11.47 -8.00
CA GLU A 171 -21.50 -11.29 -8.89
C GLU A 171 -20.21 -11.04 -8.10
N VAL A 172 -20.27 -10.26 -7.01
CA VAL A 172 -19.13 -10.04 -6.12
C VAL A 172 -18.68 -11.34 -5.47
N GLU A 173 -19.60 -12.16 -4.97
CA GLU A 173 -19.31 -13.46 -4.36
C GLU A 173 -18.70 -14.43 -5.39
N ASN A 174 -19.31 -14.54 -6.57
CA ASN A 174 -18.78 -15.34 -7.67
C ASN A 174 -17.37 -14.90 -8.09
N HIS A 175 -17.09 -13.60 -8.05
CA HIS A 175 -15.77 -13.08 -8.35
C HIS A 175 -14.77 -13.36 -7.20
N LEU A 176 -15.19 -13.24 -5.94
CA LEU A 176 -14.38 -13.58 -4.76
C LEU A 176 -13.95 -15.05 -4.74
N MET A 177 -14.81 -15.98 -5.14
CA MET A 177 -14.50 -17.41 -5.19
C MET A 177 -13.36 -17.75 -6.17
N LYS A 178 -13.04 -16.84 -7.10
CA LYS A 178 -11.93 -16.98 -8.06
C LYS A 178 -10.59 -16.48 -7.49
N LYS A 179 -10.55 -15.97 -6.25
CA LYS A 179 -9.35 -15.45 -5.60
C LYS A 179 -8.35 -16.56 -5.33
N HIS A 180 -7.18 -16.44 -5.93
CA HIS A 180 -6.07 -17.36 -5.65
C HIS A 180 -5.54 -17.19 -4.22
N PHE A 181 -5.04 -18.28 -3.64
CA PHE A 181 -4.39 -18.27 -2.32
C PHE A 181 -3.17 -17.34 -2.26
N SER A 182 -2.42 -17.23 -3.36
CA SER A 182 -1.29 -16.31 -3.49
C SER A 182 -1.14 -15.77 -4.91
N HIS A 183 -0.33 -14.72 -5.07
CA HIS A 183 0.00 -14.15 -6.38
C HIS A 183 0.97 -15.01 -7.21
N GLY A 184 1.39 -16.19 -6.73
CA GLY A 184 2.24 -17.12 -7.50
C GLY A 184 3.70 -16.69 -7.65
N GLY A 185 4.18 -15.73 -6.85
CA GLY A 185 5.56 -15.22 -6.92
C GLY A 185 5.82 -14.23 -8.07
N VAL A 186 7.07 -13.75 -8.15
CA VAL A 186 7.51 -12.73 -9.13
C VAL A 186 7.29 -13.21 -10.57
N ASP A 187 7.75 -14.41 -10.89
CA ASP A 187 7.77 -14.88 -12.28
C ASP A 187 6.34 -15.07 -12.83
N SER A 188 5.38 -15.48 -11.99
CA SER A 188 3.97 -15.55 -12.38
C SER A 188 3.34 -14.17 -12.59
N ILE A 189 3.74 -13.16 -11.80
CA ILE A 189 3.23 -11.79 -11.96
C ILE A 189 3.74 -11.19 -13.27
N LEU A 190 5.02 -11.37 -13.59
CA LEU A 190 5.63 -10.80 -14.81
C LEU A 190 5.08 -11.38 -16.12
N GLN A 191 4.44 -12.55 -16.07
CA GLN A 191 3.79 -13.17 -17.23
C GLN A 191 2.38 -12.64 -17.51
N ARG A 192 1.84 -11.78 -16.63
CA ARG A 192 0.47 -11.27 -16.71
C ARG A 192 0.50 -9.78 -17.02
N GLU A 193 -0.34 -9.34 -17.94
CA GLU A 193 -0.63 -7.91 -18.11
C GLU A 193 -1.52 -7.43 -16.97
N ASN A 194 -1.24 -6.25 -16.42
CA ASN A 194 -2.02 -5.70 -15.31
C ASN A 194 -2.08 -4.17 -15.37
N ARG A 195 -2.96 -3.56 -14.58
CA ARG A 195 -3.02 -2.11 -14.47
C ARG A 195 -1.77 -1.59 -13.75
N SER A 196 -1.27 -0.43 -14.18
CA SER A 196 -0.34 0.38 -13.39
C SER A 196 -0.95 0.72 -12.02
N MET A 197 -0.13 0.88 -10.98
CA MET A 197 -0.61 1.21 -9.62
C MET A 197 -1.51 2.46 -9.58
N ILE A 198 -1.22 3.47 -10.39
CA ILE A 198 -2.01 4.71 -10.49
C ILE A 198 -3.47 4.42 -10.91
N ARG A 199 -3.68 3.45 -11.80
CA ARG A 199 -5.00 3.04 -12.30
C ARG A 199 -5.76 2.10 -11.39
N ILE A 200 -5.08 1.50 -10.42
CA ILE A 200 -5.69 0.66 -9.37
C ILE A 200 -6.08 1.52 -8.17
N GLY A 201 -5.41 2.67 -7.96
CA GLY A 201 -5.76 3.72 -6.99
C GLY A 201 -4.66 4.03 -5.98
N GLY A 202 -3.40 3.69 -6.30
CA GLY A 202 -2.22 4.03 -5.49
C GLY A 202 -1.57 5.32 -5.96
#